data_AF-A0A1F9NY98-F1
#
_entry.id   AF-A0A1F9NY98-F1
#
_cell.length_a   1.000
_cell.length_b   1.000
_cell.length_c   1.000
_cell.angle_alpha   90.00
_cell.angle_beta   90.00
_cell.angle_gamma   90.00
#
_symmetry.space_group_name_H-M   'P 1'
#
loop_
_entity.id
_entity.type
_entity.pdbx_description
1 polymer ?
#
loop_
_entity_poly.entity_id
_entity_poly.type
_entity_poly.pdbx_seq_one_letter_code
_entity_poly.pdbx_strand_id
1 'polypeptide(L)' 'MPDEIISENLLLISESLDLINKRFASIAQPDDFVLDDNGVIILDSIAMRLQVVGELLKKIDKENESFLIFVKTIFPN' A
#
# COMPACT_ATOMS: atom_id res chain seq x y z
N MET A 1 -14.04 -3.94 -17.57
CA MET A 1 -13.08 -3.54 -18.66
C MET A 1 -11.69 -3.35 -18.05
N PRO A 2 -10.55 -3.40 -18.79
CA PRO A 2 -9.22 -3.24 -18.19
C PRO A 2 -9.07 -1.98 -17.31
N ASP A 3 -9.64 -0.85 -17.75
CA ASP A 3 -9.62 0.41 -17.00
C ASP A 3 -10.38 0.35 -15.66
N GLU A 4 -11.46 -0.44 -15.60
CA GLU A 4 -12.25 -0.65 -14.39
C GLU A 4 -11.46 -1.43 -13.34
N ILE A 5 -10.76 -2.50 -13.77
CA ILE A 5 -9.90 -3.31 -12.90
C ILE A 5 -8.75 -2.47 -12.34
N ILE A 6 -8.12 -1.64 -13.18
CA ILE A 6 -7.05 -0.74 -12.74
C ILE A 6 -7.59 0.26 -11.72
N SER A 7 -8.76 0.88 -11.99
CA SER A 7 -9.39 1.82 -11.07
C SER A 7 -9.76 1.19 -9.73
N GLU A 8 -10.34 -0.01 -9.73
CA GLU A 8 -10.67 -0.76 -8.52
C GLU A 8 -9.43 -1.08 -7.69
N ASN A 9 -8.36 -1.56 -8.34
CA ASN A 9 -7.10 -1.86 -7.65
C ASN A 9 -6.45 -0.60 -7.06
N LEU A 10 -6.52 0.55 -7.75
CA LEU A 10 -6.02 1.83 -7.22
C LEU A 10 -6.82 2.29 -6.00
N LEU A 11 -8.15 2.11 -6.00
CA LEU A 11 -8.99 2.42 -4.85
C LEU A 11 -8.61 1.57 -3.64
N LEU A 12 -8.44 0.25 -3.83
CA LEU A 12 -8.02 -0.67 -2.77
C LEU A 12 -6.62 -0.37 -2.23
N ILE A 13 -5.70 0.09 -3.10
CA ILE A 13 -4.39 0.60 -2.67
C ILE A 13 -4.57 1.83 -1.78
N SER A 14 -5.38 2.80 -2.20
CA SER A 14 -5.66 4.02 -1.42
C SER A 14 -6.21 3.68 -0.03
N GLU A 15 -7.21 2.80 0.05
CA GLU A 15 -7.77 2.34 1.33
C GLU A 15 -6.74 1.64 2.22
N SER A 16 -5.88 0.83 1.61
CA SER A 16 -4.81 0.14 2.35
C SER A 16 -3.78 1.11 2.91
N LEU A 17 -3.42 2.15 2.15
CA LEU A 17 -2.52 3.22 2.59
C LEU A 17 -3.14 4.06 3.72
N ASP A 18 -4.43 4.38 3.65
CA ASP A 18 -5.12 5.08 4.73
C ASP A 18 -5.11 4.29 6.05
N LEU A 19 -5.30 2.96 5.98
CA LEU A 19 -5.20 2.10 7.15
C LEU A 19 -3.78 2.01 7.69
N ILE A 20 -2.77 1.95 6.82
CA ILE A 20 -1.36 2.00 7.22
C ILE A 20 -1.08 3.31 7.97
N ASN A 21 -1.46 4.45 7.41
CA ASN A 21 -1.26 5.76 8.03
C ASN A 21 -1.93 5.87 9.40
N LYS A 22 -3.17 5.38 9.54
CA LYS A 22 -3.88 5.37 10.82
C LYS A 22 -3.17 4.54 11.89
N ARG A 23 -2.60 3.40 11.51
CA ARG A 23 -1.87 2.51 12.43
C ARG A 23 -0.49 3.05 12.76
N PHE A 24 0.18 3.65 11.79
CA PHE A 24 1.47 4.27 11.99
C PHE A 24 1.38 5.48 12.92
N ALA A 25 0.23 6.16 12.99
CA ALA A 25 0.02 7.32 13.86
C ALA A 25 0.20 7.03 15.37
N SER A 26 0.10 5.77 15.81
CA SER A 26 0.35 5.38 17.20
C SER A 26 1.83 5.05 17.50
N ILE A 27 2.71 5.15 16.50
CA ILE A 27 4.14 4.82 16.58
C ILE A 27 4.92 6.13 16.53
N ALA A 28 5.64 6.46 17.60
CA ALA A 28 6.44 7.70 17.67
C ALA A 28 7.88 7.46 17.20
N GLN A 29 8.41 6.27 17.43
CA GLN A 29 9.77 5.87 17.07
C GLN A 29 9.81 4.37 16.68
N PRO A 30 10.83 3.93 15.92
CA PRO A 30 10.91 2.55 15.43
C PRO A 30 10.84 1.49 16.54
N ASP A 31 11.41 1.77 17.70
CA ASP A 31 11.44 0.83 18.83
C ASP A 31 10.03 0.49 19.35
N ASP A 32 9.05 1.39 19.17
CA ASP A 32 7.66 1.16 19.61
C ASP A 32 7.02 -0.04 18.89
N PHE A 33 7.51 -0.43 17.71
CA PHE A 33 7.05 -1.63 16.99
C PHE A 33 7.49 -2.95 17.63
N VAL A 34 8.53 -2.94 18.46
CA VAL A 34 9.14 -4.16 19.02
C VAL A 34 9.21 -4.13 20.55
N LEU A 35 8.68 -3.07 21.17
CA LEU A 35 8.69 -2.86 22.61
C LEU A 35 7.76 -3.85 23.34
N ASP A 36 6.61 -4.16 22.74
CA ASP A 36 5.60 -5.05 23.31
C ASP A 36 4.81 -5.82 22.23
N ASP A 37 3.98 -6.77 22.67
CA ASP A 37 3.16 -7.60 21.79
C ASP A 37 2.22 -6.76 20.91
N ASN A 38 1.72 -5.63 21.41
CA ASN A 38 0.82 -4.76 20.65
C ASN A 38 1.57 -4.03 19.53
N GLY A 39 2.78 -3.54 19.80
CA GLY A 39 3.67 -2.95 18.79
C GLY A 39 3.95 -3.94 17.65
N VAL A 40 4.22 -5.20 18.00
CA VAL A 40 4.49 -6.26 17.01
C VAL A 40 3.24 -6.57 16.19
N ILE A 41 2.05 -6.60 16.81
CA ILE A 41 0.78 -6.76 16.09
C ILE A 41 0.54 -5.60 15.11
N ILE A 42 0.85 -4.35 15.50
CA ILE A 42 0.72 -3.20 14.61
C ILE A 42 1.70 -3.35 13.43
N LEU A 43 2.95 -3.74 13.69
CA LEU A 43 3.96 -3.97 12.66
C LEU A 43 3.48 -5.02 11.64
N ASP A 44 3.02 -6.19 12.12
CA ASP A 44 2.50 -7.25 11.27
C ASP A 44 1.28 -6.77 10.45
N SER A 45 0.38 -6.04 11.09
CA SER A 45 -0.80 -5.49 10.42
C SER A 45 -0.47 -4.48 9.31
N ILE A 46 0.60 -3.71 9.47
CA ILE A 46 1.12 -2.80 8.44
C ILE A 46 1.79 -3.61 7.33
N ALA A 47 2.64 -4.58 7.68
CA ALA A 47 3.36 -5.42 6.73
C ALA A 47 2.38 -6.17 5.81
N MET A 48 1.32 -6.77 6.36
CA MET A 48 0.27 -7.41 5.58
C MET A 48 -0.39 -6.46 4.57
N ARG A 49 -0.65 -5.20 4.95
CA ARG A 49 -1.25 -4.21 4.05
C ARG A 49 -0.29 -3.77 2.96
N LEU A 50 0.99 -3.60 3.28
CA LEU A 50 2.02 -3.32 2.28
C LEU A 50 2.16 -4.48 1.28
N GLN A 51 2.05 -5.72 1.73
CA GLN A 51 2.02 -6.88 0.83
C GLN A 51 0.83 -6.81 -0.13
N VAL A 52 -0.38 -6.51 0.37
CA VAL A 52 -1.58 -6.35 -0.48
C VAL A 52 -1.38 -5.24 -1.51
N VAL A 53 -0.82 -4.08 -1.11
CA VAL A 53 -0.50 -2.99 -2.03
C VAL A 53 0.44 -3.47 -3.15
N GLY A 54 1.51 -4.20 -2.79
CA GLY A 54 2.44 -4.76 -3.76
C GLY A 54 1.80 -5.77 -4.72
N GLU A 55 0.85 -6.59 -4.24
CA GLU A 55 0.11 -7.52 -5.09
C GLU A 55 -0.85 -6.80 -6.04
N LEU A 56 -1.54 -5.76 -5.58
CA LEU A 56 -2.43 -4.95 -6.42
C LEU A 56 -1.66 -4.18 -7.50
N LEU A 57 -0.47 -3.64 -7.17
CA LEU A 57 0.41 -3.02 -8.16
C LEU A 57 0.85 -4.02 -9.24
N LYS A 58 1.21 -5.26 -8.84
CA LYS A 58 1.52 -6.33 -9.81
C LYS A 58 0.32 -6.69 -10.69
N LYS A 59 -0.91 -6.62 -10.18
CA LYS A 59 -2.11 -6.84 -11.00
C LYS A 59 -2.29 -5.71 -12.00
N ILE A 60 -2.15 -4.46 -11.58
CA ILE A 60 -2.21 -3.29 -12.49
C ILE A 60 -1.17 -3.41 -13.61
N ASP A 61 0.07 -3.76 -13.26
CA ASP A 61 1.15 -3.95 -14.23
C ASP A 61 0.86 -5.07 -15.24
N LYS A 62 0.22 -6.17 -14.81
CA LYS A 62 -0.22 -7.25 -15.71
C LYS A 62 -1.36 -6.84 -16.64
N GLU A 63 -2.28 -6.00 -16.17
CA GLU A 63 -3.37 -5.48 -17.00
C GLU A 63 -2.85 -4.45 -18.02
N ASN A 64 -1.86 -3.64 -17.63
CA ASN A 64 -1.20 -2.66 -18.51
C ASN A 64 0.23 -2.34 -18.04
N GLU A 65 1.21 -2.98 -18.68
CA GLU A 65 2.65 -2.88 -18.35
C GLU A 65 3.22 -1.45 -18.49
N SER A 66 2.57 -0.59 -19.28
CA SER A 66 3.01 0.79 -19.49
C SER A 66 2.33 1.79 -18.56
N PHE A 67 1.27 1.40 -17.86
CA PHE A 67 0.46 2.33 -17.06
C PHE A 67 1.27 2.96 -15.92
N LEU A 68 1.98 2.16 -15.12
CA LEU A 68 2.76 2.67 -13.99
C LEU A 68 3.92 3.56 -14.44
N ILE A 69 4.55 3.23 -15.58
CA ILE A 69 5.60 4.05 -16.21
C ILE A 69 5.02 5.39 -16.67
N PHE A 70 3.86 5.36 -17.32
CA PHE A 70 3.16 6.55 -17.77
C PHE A 70 2.82 7.47 -16.59
N VAL A 71 2.20 6.95 -15.53
CA VAL A 71 1.87 7.73 -14.32
C VAL A 71 3.12 8.38 -13.73
N LYS A 72 4.22 7.65 -13.60
CA LYS A 72 5.51 8.19 -13.10
C LYS A 72 6.04 9.33 -13.97
N THR A 73 5.76 9.32 -15.27
CA THR A 73 6.20 10.36 -16.22
C THR A 73 5.34 11.61 -16.12
N ILE A 74 4.03 11.47 -15.89
CA ILE A 74 3.09 12.59 -15.75
C ILE A 74 3.19 13.26 -14.37
N PHE A 75 3.48 12.48 -13.33
CA PHE A 75 3.64 12.96 -11.95
C PHE A 75 5.07 12.69 -11.45
N PRO A 76 6.08 13.42 -11.96
CA PRO A 76 7.43 13.38 -11.41
C PRO A 76 7.42 14.04 -10.02
N ASN A 77 8.09 13.39 -9.05
CA ASN A 77 8.26 13.91 -7.68
C ASN A 77 8.98 15.26 -7.65
#